data_AF-A0A937U606-F1
#
_entry.id   AF-A0A937U606-F1
#
_cell.length_a   1.000
_cell.length_b   1.000
_cell.length_c   1.000
_cell.angle_alpha   90.00
_cell.angle_beta   90.00
_cell.angle_gamma   90.00
#
_symmetry.space_group_name_H-M   'P 1'
#
loop_
_entity.id
_entity.type
_entity.pdbx_description
1 polymer ?
#
loop_
_entity_poly.entity_id
_entity_poly.type
_entity_poly.pdbx_seq_one_letter_code
_entity_poly.pdbx_strand_id
1 'polypeptide(L)'
;MFKTVKKRVWAFDAEWIPDPVAGRLLYDLPDEAPDSDVLRHMWREGGATDEDPTPYLKTVVCRIVSVAAVERLVSGANTKLHLLSLPHDLSDPEQVSEKGIVSTFLDKVGQYRPQLVGFNSASADLKAFIQRAIVLGIQAKGSCTRPNKPWEGDDYFDSRNSEASIDIKDVIGGLIPIGSYSPKFGCGGIVNFSSEHQMDRISE
;
A
#
# COMPACT_ATOMS: atom_id res chain seq x y z
N MET A 1 -3.84 -20.84 2.15
CA MET A 1 -5.29 -20.82 1.86
C MET A 1 -6.01 -20.24 3.06
N PHE A 2 -6.75 -19.14 2.89
CA PHE A 2 -7.59 -18.57 3.95
C PHE A 2 -8.87 -19.42 4.10
N LYS A 3 -9.40 -19.49 5.32
CA LYS A 3 -10.48 -20.39 5.73
C LYS A 3 -11.80 -19.65 5.90
N THR A 4 -11.75 -18.36 6.26
CA THR A 4 -12.95 -17.58 6.58
C THR A 4 -13.01 -16.26 5.83
N VAL A 5 -14.24 -15.83 5.53
CA VAL A 5 -14.54 -14.50 5.00
C VAL A 5 -15.31 -13.73 6.07
N LYS A 6 -14.77 -12.60 6.54
CA LYS A 6 -15.44 -11.79 7.57
C LYS A 6 -16.71 -11.13 7.04
N LYS A 7 -17.57 -10.68 7.96
CA LYS A 7 -18.77 -9.89 7.62
C LYS A 7 -18.43 -8.57 6.94
N ARG A 8 -17.30 -7.96 7.28
CA ARG A 8 -16.78 -6.74 6.68
C ARG A 8 -15.42 -7.06 6.04
N VAL A 9 -15.31 -6.83 4.74
CA VAL A 9 -14.12 -7.09 3.93
C VAL A 9 -13.79 -5.83 3.15
N TRP A 10 -12.52 -5.43 3.12
CA TRP A 10 -12.02 -4.36 2.25
C TRP A 10 -11.04 -4.97 1.26
N ALA A 11 -11.44 -5.02 -0.01
CA ALA A 11 -10.50 -5.25 -1.10
C ALA A 11 -9.88 -3.90 -1.46
N PHE A 12 -8.59 -3.72 -1.22
CA PHE A 12 -7.95 -2.41 -1.29
C PHE A 12 -6.64 -2.43 -2.07
N ASP A 13 -6.26 -1.25 -2.54
CA ASP A 13 -5.01 -0.95 -3.21
C ASP A 13 -4.59 0.48 -2.85
N ALA A 14 -3.29 0.76 -2.76
CA ALA A 14 -2.77 2.08 -2.47
C ALA A 14 -1.78 2.54 -3.54
N GLU A 15 -1.81 3.83 -3.86
CA GLU A 15 -0.87 4.41 -4.81
C GLU A 15 0.21 5.19 -4.04
N TRP A 16 1.45 5.06 -4.51
CA TRP A 16 2.60 5.75 -3.94
C TRP A 16 3.50 6.32 -5.02
N ILE A 17 4.13 7.44 -4.68
CA ILE A 17 5.12 8.11 -5.52
C ILE A 17 6.43 8.29 -4.75
N PRO A 18 7.57 8.47 -5.44
CA PRO A 18 8.81 8.82 -4.76
C PRO A 18 8.63 10.06 -3.88
N ASP A 19 9.25 10.06 -2.70
CA ASP A 19 9.17 11.15 -1.73
C ASP A 19 10.40 12.05 -1.86
N PRO A 20 10.26 13.29 -2.36
CA PRO A 20 11.38 14.22 -2.47
C PRO A 20 12.03 14.55 -1.13
N VAL A 21 11.29 14.49 -0.02
CA VAL A 21 11.87 14.72 1.32
C VAL A 21 12.79 13.56 1.70
N ALA A 22 12.36 12.32 1.43
CA ALA A 22 13.20 11.15 1.63
C ALA A 22 14.42 11.16 0.69
N GLY A 23 14.24 11.60 -0.56
CA GLY A 23 15.33 11.73 -1.53
C GLY A 23 16.41 12.71 -1.09
N ARG A 24 16.02 13.90 -0.61
CA ARG A 24 16.98 14.89 -0.09
C ARG A 24 17.78 14.34 1.10
N LEU A 25 17.09 13.71 2.04
CA LEU A 25 17.72 13.13 3.22
C LEU A 25 18.66 11.97 2.88
N LEU A 26 18.25 11.09 1.96
CA LEU A 26 19.01 9.90 1.61
C LEU A 26 20.31 10.22 0.85
N TYR A 27 20.28 11.26 0.01
CA TYR A 27 21.37 11.60 -0.90
C TYR A 27 22.09 12.90 -0.52
N ASP A 28 21.82 13.46 0.66
CA ASP A 28 22.42 14.71 1.16
C ASP A 28 22.30 15.87 0.16
N LEU A 29 21.11 16.02 -0.45
CA LEU A 29 20.82 17.06 -1.42
C LEU A 29 20.34 18.34 -0.73
N PRO A 30 20.58 19.54 -1.31
CA PRO A 30 20.12 20.81 -0.74
C PRO A 30 18.59 20.84 -0.51
N ASP A 31 18.16 21.44 0.59
CA ASP A 31 16.74 21.58 0.93
C ASP A 31 15.96 22.35 -0.15
N GLU A 32 16.61 23.33 -0.76
CA GLU A 32 16.11 24.24 -1.78
C GLU A 32 16.17 23.64 -3.19
N ALA A 33 16.74 22.44 -3.36
CA ALA A 33 16.72 21.75 -4.63
C ALA A 33 15.27 21.55 -5.10
N PRO A 34 14.92 21.83 -6.37
CA PRO A 34 13.58 21.56 -6.88
C PRO A 34 13.21 20.07 -6.72
N ASP A 35 11.97 19.77 -6.33
CA ASP A 35 11.50 18.39 -6.17
C ASP A 35 11.78 17.55 -7.43
N SER A 36 11.57 18.11 -8.62
CA SER A 36 11.84 17.43 -9.89
C SER A 36 13.31 17.03 -10.06
N ASP A 37 14.25 17.80 -9.53
CA ASP A 37 15.69 17.50 -9.60
C ASP A 37 16.05 16.39 -8.62
N VAL A 38 15.47 16.43 -7.42
CA VAL A 38 15.58 15.36 -6.43
C VAL A 38 15.04 14.05 -7.00
N LEU A 39 13.85 14.06 -7.60
CA LEU A 39 13.25 12.86 -8.21
C LEU A 39 14.14 12.29 -9.32
N ARG A 40 14.67 13.13 -10.22
CA ARG A 40 15.62 12.68 -11.24
C ARG A 40 16.89 12.06 -10.64
N HIS A 41 17.38 12.60 -9.52
CA HIS A 41 18.49 12.00 -8.80
C HIS A 41 18.11 10.63 -8.21
N MET A 42 16.93 10.53 -7.56
CA MET A 42 16.43 9.28 -7.01
C MET A 42 16.30 8.18 -8.07
N TRP A 43 15.79 8.50 -9.26
CA TRP A 43 15.68 7.54 -10.36
C TRP A 43 17.03 7.14 -10.94
N ARG A 44 17.99 8.06 -11.07
CA ARG A 44 19.36 7.74 -11.48
C ARG A 44 20.02 6.74 -10.52
N GLU A 45 19.92 6.99 -9.22
CA GLU A 45 20.40 6.07 -8.18
C GLU A 45 19.60 4.76 -8.15
N GLY A 46 18.33 4.81 -8.59
CA GLY A 46 17.47 3.64 -8.82
C GLY A 46 17.81 2.82 -10.07
N GLY A 47 18.78 3.26 -10.88
CA GLY A 47 19.23 2.56 -12.08
C GLY A 47 18.53 2.99 -13.38
N ALA A 48 18.06 4.23 -13.46
CA ALA A 48 17.40 4.75 -14.66
C ALA A 48 18.28 4.64 -15.91
N THR A 49 17.66 4.26 -17.02
CA THR A 49 18.26 4.24 -18.37
C THR A 49 17.43 5.06 -19.34
N ASP A 50 17.89 5.21 -20.59
CA ASP A 50 17.10 5.90 -21.62
C ASP A 50 15.82 5.13 -21.96
N GLU A 51 15.83 3.79 -21.81
CA GLU A 51 14.66 2.92 -22.02
C GLU A 51 13.73 2.84 -20.81
N ASP A 52 14.25 3.01 -19.60
CA ASP A 52 13.49 3.05 -18.34
C ASP A 52 13.96 4.24 -17.48
N PRO A 53 13.48 5.46 -17.80
CA PRO A 53 13.95 6.69 -17.15
C PRO A 53 13.42 6.84 -15.72
N THR A 54 12.38 6.09 -15.34
CA THR A 54 11.68 6.19 -14.06
C THR A 54 11.48 4.79 -13.46
N PRO A 55 12.57 4.07 -13.13
CA PRO A 55 12.48 2.71 -12.65
C PRO A 55 11.77 2.67 -11.29
N TYR A 56 11.23 1.49 -10.97
CA TYR A 56 10.61 1.23 -9.68
C TYR A 56 11.55 1.57 -8.52
N LEU A 57 11.10 2.49 -7.66
CA LEU A 57 11.75 2.78 -6.39
C LEU A 57 11.08 2.00 -5.25
N LYS A 58 11.89 1.48 -4.33
CA LYS A 58 11.41 0.74 -3.16
C LYS A 58 10.45 1.62 -2.34
N THR A 59 9.37 1.04 -1.85
CA THR A 59 8.32 1.76 -1.08
C THR A 59 8.85 2.56 0.13
N VAL A 60 10.00 2.18 0.70
CA VAL A 60 10.64 2.89 1.81
C VAL A 60 11.06 4.34 1.47
N VAL A 61 11.33 4.63 0.18
CA VAL A 61 11.64 6.00 -0.30
C VAL A 61 10.44 6.66 -0.98
N CYS A 62 9.25 6.06 -0.87
CA CYS A 62 8.02 6.57 -1.44
C CYS A 62 7.11 7.13 -0.35
N ARG A 63 6.12 7.92 -0.77
CA ARG A 63 5.02 8.42 0.04
C ARG A 63 3.68 7.97 -0.54
N ILE A 64 2.69 7.75 0.31
CA ILE A 64 1.35 7.32 -0.11
C ILE A 64 0.55 8.55 -0.55
N VAL A 65 -0.13 8.45 -1.70
CA VAL A 65 -0.91 9.56 -2.29
C VAL A 65 -2.38 9.25 -2.43
N SER A 66 -2.77 7.98 -2.45
CA SER A 66 -4.18 7.59 -2.42
C SER A 66 -4.36 6.15 -1.99
N VAL A 67 -5.60 5.82 -1.63
CA VAL A 67 -6.05 4.47 -1.30
C VAL A 67 -7.44 4.30 -1.87
N ALA A 68 -7.70 3.18 -2.55
CA ALA A 68 -9.03 2.80 -2.97
C ALA A 68 -9.41 1.48 -2.29
N ALA A 69 -10.68 1.34 -1.92
CA ALA A 69 -11.20 0.08 -1.40
C ALA A 69 -12.63 -0.18 -1.82
N VAL A 70 -12.94 -1.43 -2.14
CA VAL A 70 -14.32 -1.92 -2.19
C VAL A 70 -14.61 -2.60 -0.86
N GLU A 71 -15.51 -2.01 -0.09
CA GLU A 71 -16.05 -2.64 1.11
C GLU A 71 -17.22 -3.54 0.75
N ARG A 72 -17.15 -4.80 1.21
CA ARG A 72 -18.30 -5.69 1.32
C ARG A 72 -18.73 -5.77 2.78
N LEU A 73 -20.00 -5.42 3.04
CA LEU A 73 -20.61 -5.50 4.36
C LEU A 73 -21.85 -6.42 4.35
N VAL A 74 -21.81 -7.46 5.18
CA VAL A 74 -22.93 -8.39 5.38
C VAL A 74 -23.67 -8.05 6.68
N SER A 75 -24.98 -7.83 6.57
CA SER A 75 -25.88 -7.60 7.70
C SER A 75 -27.15 -8.44 7.53
N GLY A 76 -27.24 -9.54 8.29
CA GLY A 76 -28.32 -10.51 8.15
C GLY A 76 -28.27 -11.19 6.78
N ALA A 77 -29.38 -11.17 6.05
CA ALA A 77 -29.47 -11.69 4.68
C ALA A 77 -28.98 -10.69 3.60
N ASN A 78 -28.68 -9.44 3.97
CA ASN A 78 -28.33 -8.39 3.03
C ASN A 78 -26.81 -8.24 2.90
N THR A 79 -26.34 -8.06 1.67
CA THR A 79 -24.96 -7.68 1.35
C THR A 79 -24.96 -6.29 0.71
N LYS A 80 -24.13 -5.39 1.23
CA LYS A 80 -23.89 -4.06 0.66
C LYS A 80 -22.46 -3.98 0.14
N LEU A 81 -22.29 -3.25 -0.96
CA LEU A 81 -21.00 -2.89 -1.51
C LEU A 81 -20.84 -1.36 -1.45
N HIS A 82 -19.70 -0.91 -0.97
CA HIS A 82 -19.35 0.52 -0.92
C HIS A 82 -17.99 0.70 -1.58
N LEU A 83 -17.90 1.67 -2.50
CA LEU A 83 -16.61 2.15 -2.99
C LEU A 83 -16.13 3.25 -2.04
N LEU A 84 -14.91 3.09 -1.53
CA LEU A 84 -14.23 4.00 -0.62
C LEU A 84 -12.95 4.47 -1.31
N SER A 85 -12.63 5.75 -1.16
CA SER A 85 -11.36 6.31 -1.61
C SER A 85 -10.85 7.32 -0.60
N LEU A 86 -9.52 7.38 -0.47
CA LEU A 86 -8.80 8.41 0.25
C LEU A 86 -7.79 9.03 -0.71
N PRO A 87 -7.72 10.37 -0.81
CA PRO A 87 -8.67 11.33 -0.25
C PRO A 87 -10.10 11.16 -0.85
N HIS A 88 -11.12 11.54 -0.07
CA HIS A 88 -12.49 11.60 -0.60
C HIS A 88 -12.76 12.96 -1.23
N ASP A 89 -12.33 14.03 -0.57
CA ASP A 89 -12.41 15.39 -1.11
C ASP A 89 -11.02 15.89 -1.51
N LEU A 90 -10.83 16.14 -2.80
CA LEU A 90 -9.56 16.65 -3.35
C LEU A 90 -9.36 18.14 -3.08
N SER A 91 -10.39 18.86 -2.64
CA SER A 91 -10.32 20.27 -2.28
C SER A 91 -9.94 20.51 -0.82
N ASP A 92 -9.96 19.47 0.01
CA ASP A 92 -9.60 19.52 1.43
C ASP A 92 -8.11 19.19 1.64
N PRO A 93 -7.25 20.16 1.99
CA PRO A 93 -5.82 19.94 2.15
C PRO A 93 -5.47 18.93 3.26
N GLU A 94 -6.28 18.81 4.30
CA GLU A 94 -6.03 17.85 5.37
C GLU A 94 -6.25 16.43 4.86
N GLN A 95 -7.31 16.20 4.09
CA GLN A 95 -7.58 14.89 3.47
C GLN A 95 -6.54 14.52 2.41
N VAL A 96 -6.11 15.48 1.60
CA VAL A 96 -5.11 15.27 0.53
C VAL A 96 -3.71 15.04 1.10
N SER A 97 -3.42 15.55 2.30
CA SER A 97 -2.13 15.32 2.94
C SER A 97 -1.87 13.82 3.16
N GLU A 98 -0.62 13.37 2.97
CA GLU A 98 -0.26 11.97 3.25
C GLU A 98 -0.63 11.56 4.68
N LYS A 99 -0.44 12.48 5.64
CA LYS A 99 -0.85 12.26 7.03
C LYS A 99 -2.35 12.00 7.15
N GLY A 100 -3.19 12.76 6.45
CA GLY A 100 -4.65 12.55 6.42
C GLY A 100 -5.01 11.18 5.86
N ILE A 101 -4.40 10.77 4.75
CA ILE A 101 -4.64 9.47 4.11
C ILE A 101 -4.22 8.33 5.03
N VAL A 102 -2.96 8.33 5.49
CA VAL A 102 -2.38 7.25 6.31
C VAL A 102 -3.10 7.14 7.65
N SER A 103 -3.37 8.26 8.33
CA SER A 103 -4.09 8.24 9.61
C SER A 103 -5.52 7.74 9.43
N THR A 104 -6.25 8.25 8.44
CA THR A 104 -7.63 7.84 8.18
C THR A 104 -7.71 6.35 7.87
N PHE A 105 -6.84 5.83 7.00
CA PHE A 105 -6.83 4.40 6.68
C PHE A 105 -6.59 3.56 7.94
N LEU A 106 -5.51 3.83 8.68
CA LEU A 106 -5.13 3.06 9.87
C LEU A 106 -6.14 3.15 11.01
N ASP A 107 -6.74 4.32 11.23
CA ASP A 107 -7.77 4.52 12.24
C ASP A 107 -9.04 3.77 11.88
N LYS A 108 -9.46 3.79 10.61
CA LYS A 108 -10.65 3.09 10.14
C LYS A 108 -10.45 1.57 10.16
N VAL A 109 -9.25 1.07 9.85
CA VAL A 109 -8.88 -0.34 10.06
C VAL A 109 -9.02 -0.70 11.55
N GLY A 110 -8.47 0.14 12.44
CA GLY A 110 -8.56 -0.09 13.89
C GLY A 110 -9.99 -0.05 14.43
N GLN A 111 -10.82 0.87 13.92
CA GLN A 111 -12.21 1.07 14.33
C GLN A 111 -13.12 -0.07 13.86
N TYR A 112 -13.05 -0.43 12.58
CA TYR A 112 -14.01 -1.37 11.96
C TYR A 112 -13.53 -2.81 11.93
N ARG A 113 -12.24 -3.04 12.15
CA ARG A 113 -11.59 -4.35 12.11
C ARG A 113 -11.99 -5.21 10.88
N PRO A 114 -11.92 -4.64 9.66
CA PRO A 114 -12.27 -5.39 8.44
C PRO A 114 -11.28 -6.54 8.20
N GLN A 115 -11.66 -7.51 7.37
CA GLN A 115 -10.68 -8.36 6.70
C GLN A 115 -10.12 -7.60 5.50
N LEU A 116 -8.84 -7.28 5.54
CA LEU A 116 -8.13 -6.65 4.43
C LEU A 116 -7.77 -7.69 3.39
N VAL A 117 -7.96 -7.35 2.13
CA VAL A 117 -7.62 -8.18 0.99
C VAL A 117 -6.90 -7.29 -0.02
N GLY A 118 -5.67 -7.63 -0.38
CA GLY A 118 -4.89 -6.89 -1.37
C GLY A 118 -4.00 -7.81 -2.19
N PHE A 119 -3.27 -7.25 -3.16
CA PHE A 119 -2.36 -8.00 -4.01
C PHE A 119 -0.91 -7.58 -3.74
N ASN A 120 -0.07 -8.51 -3.26
CA ASN A 120 1.28 -8.21 -2.77
C ASN A 120 1.30 -7.19 -1.61
N SER A 121 0.16 -6.97 -0.96
CA SER A 121 -0.05 -5.92 0.05
C SER A 121 0.70 -6.17 1.35
N ALA A 122 1.00 -7.43 1.68
CA ALA A 122 1.83 -7.76 2.83
C ALA A 122 3.30 -7.35 2.63
N SER A 123 3.75 -7.24 1.37
CA SER A 123 5.11 -6.84 1.03
C SER A 123 5.25 -5.43 0.49
N ALA A 124 4.15 -4.81 0.04
CA ALA A 124 4.10 -3.44 -0.46
C ALA A 124 3.25 -2.54 0.46
N ASP A 125 1.94 -2.47 0.23
CA ASP A 125 1.03 -1.47 0.81
C ASP A 125 1.09 -1.38 2.33
N LEU A 126 0.85 -2.49 3.03
CA LEU A 126 0.76 -2.49 4.50
C LEU A 126 2.10 -2.13 5.13
N LYS A 127 3.21 -2.55 4.53
CA LYS A 127 4.55 -2.13 4.97
C LYS A 127 4.77 -0.64 4.74
N ALA A 128 4.35 -0.11 3.59
CA ALA A 128 4.41 1.32 3.31
C ALA A 128 3.60 2.12 4.33
N PHE A 129 2.36 1.72 4.64
CA PHE A 129 1.54 2.39 5.67
C PHE A 129 2.23 2.46 7.03
N ILE A 130 2.86 1.37 7.48
CA ILE A 130 3.57 1.35 8.78
C ILE A 130 4.78 2.28 8.75
N GLN A 131 5.60 2.18 7.70
CA GLN A 131 6.79 3.01 7.54
C GLN A 131 6.42 4.49 7.51
N ARG A 132 5.40 4.85 6.73
CA ARG A 132 4.92 6.23 6.64
C ARG A 132 4.24 6.70 7.92
N ALA A 133 3.51 5.84 8.62
CA ALA A 133 2.97 6.17 9.94
C ALA A 133 4.08 6.54 10.95
N ILE A 134 5.21 5.84 10.93
CA ILE A 134 6.37 6.16 11.77
C ILE A 134 6.96 7.52 11.38
N VAL A 135 7.20 7.75 10.09
CA VAL A 135 7.74 9.02 9.56
C VAL A 135 6.84 10.20 9.92
N LEU A 136 5.52 10.02 9.86
CA LEU A 136 4.51 11.07 10.10
C LEU A 136 4.10 11.20 11.58
N GLY A 137 4.65 10.37 12.48
CA GLY A 137 4.33 10.37 13.91
C GLY A 137 2.90 9.96 14.23
N ILE A 138 2.28 9.08 13.44
CA ILE A 138 0.89 8.64 13.59
C ILE A 138 0.79 7.54 14.65
N GLN A 139 -0.09 7.73 15.63
CA GLN A 139 -0.37 6.75 16.70
C GLN A 139 -1.58 5.87 16.35
N ALA A 140 -1.33 4.80 15.59
CA ALA A 140 -2.38 3.90 15.10
C ALA A 140 -2.72 2.76 16.09
N LYS A 141 -3.04 3.08 17.36
CA LYS A 141 -3.19 2.06 18.42
C LYS A 141 -4.17 0.93 18.05
N GLY A 142 -5.31 1.26 17.43
CA GLY A 142 -6.36 0.30 17.11
C GLY A 142 -5.91 -0.77 16.09
N SER A 143 -5.33 -0.33 14.97
CA SER A 143 -4.85 -1.24 13.92
C SER A 143 -3.53 -1.90 14.27
N CYS A 144 -2.70 -1.27 15.13
CA CYS A 144 -1.44 -1.84 15.63
C CYS A 144 -1.59 -2.73 16.87
N THR A 145 -2.80 -2.93 17.41
CA THR A 145 -3.00 -3.84 18.54
C THR A 145 -2.84 -5.28 18.08
N ARG A 146 -1.84 -5.98 18.62
CA ARG A 146 -1.54 -7.37 18.28
C ARG A 146 -2.05 -8.31 19.37
N PRO A 147 -2.59 -9.49 19.00
CA PRO A 147 -2.92 -10.51 19.99
C PRO A 147 -1.65 -11.08 20.62
N ASN A 148 -1.76 -11.61 21.85
CA ASN A 148 -0.62 -12.23 22.53
C ASN A 148 -0.12 -13.48 21.81
N LYS A 149 -1.03 -14.23 21.19
CA LYS A 149 -0.71 -15.37 20.33
C LYS A 149 -1.37 -15.21 18.95
N PRO A 150 -0.74 -15.69 17.86
CA PRO A 150 -1.24 -15.49 16.50
C PRO A 150 -2.66 -15.99 16.24
N TRP A 151 -3.14 -16.99 17.00
CA TRP A 151 -4.48 -17.57 16.85
C TRP A 151 -5.54 -16.94 17.78
N GLU A 152 -5.18 -15.96 18.60
CA GLU A 152 -6.09 -15.34 19.59
C GLU A 152 -6.80 -14.09 19.07
N GLY A 153 -6.50 -13.62 17.86
CA GLY A 153 -7.18 -12.46 17.29
C GLY A 153 -6.62 -12.02 15.95
N ASP A 154 -7.09 -10.85 15.50
CA ASP A 154 -6.62 -10.28 14.24
C ASP A 154 -5.27 -9.61 14.43
N ASP A 155 -4.30 -10.03 13.61
CA ASP A 155 -3.03 -9.34 13.42
C ASP A 155 -2.93 -8.92 11.94
N TYR A 156 -2.96 -7.61 11.67
CA TYR A 156 -2.86 -7.08 10.30
C TYR A 156 -1.44 -7.18 9.71
N PHE A 157 -0.45 -7.54 10.52
CA PHE A 157 0.96 -7.60 10.14
C PHE A 157 1.49 -9.03 9.99
N ASP A 158 0.68 -10.03 10.36
CA ASP A 158 1.00 -11.44 10.18
C ASP A 158 0.11 -12.07 9.10
N SER A 159 0.49 -11.86 7.83
CA SER A 159 -0.24 -12.43 6.69
C SER A 159 -0.18 -13.96 6.60
N ARG A 160 0.65 -14.63 7.43
CA ARG A 160 0.82 -16.09 7.39
C ARG A 160 -0.09 -16.79 8.38
N ASN A 161 -0.23 -16.24 9.59
CA ASN A 161 -0.98 -16.89 10.66
C ASN A 161 -2.31 -16.20 10.98
N SER A 162 -2.52 -14.96 10.51
CA SER A 162 -3.75 -14.20 10.73
C SER A 162 -4.53 -14.00 9.43
N GLU A 163 -5.84 -14.19 9.50
CA GLU A 163 -6.77 -13.95 8.37
C GLU A 163 -7.31 -12.51 8.36
N ALA A 164 -6.71 -11.63 9.16
CA ALA A 164 -7.04 -10.20 9.19
C ALA A 164 -6.61 -9.47 7.92
N SER A 165 -5.49 -9.91 7.32
CA SER A 165 -4.97 -9.41 6.07
C SER A 165 -4.62 -10.58 5.16
N ILE A 166 -5.28 -10.66 4.01
CA ILE A 166 -5.09 -11.69 3.00
C ILE A 166 -4.33 -11.07 1.82
N ASP A 167 -3.16 -11.63 1.53
CA ASP A 167 -2.42 -11.31 0.31
C ASP A 167 -2.78 -12.31 -0.80
N ILE A 168 -3.49 -11.83 -1.81
CA ILE A 168 -3.95 -12.66 -2.93
C ILE A 168 -2.76 -13.26 -3.70
N LYS A 169 -1.63 -12.55 -3.79
CA LYS A 169 -0.42 -13.06 -4.45
C LYS A 169 0.05 -14.35 -3.80
N ASP A 170 0.04 -14.43 -2.47
CA ASP A 170 0.45 -15.63 -1.74
C ASP A 170 -0.60 -16.75 -1.86
N VAL A 171 -1.89 -16.39 -1.88
CA VAL A 171 -2.99 -17.35 -2.04
C VAL A 171 -2.97 -18.02 -3.41
N ILE A 172 -2.78 -17.25 -4.48
CA ILE A 172 -2.77 -17.75 -5.86
C ILE A 172 -1.39 -18.32 -6.23
N GLY A 173 -0.30 -17.64 -5.83
CA GLY A 173 1.06 -18.06 -6.13
C GLY A 173 1.44 -19.40 -5.49
N GLY A 174 0.84 -19.75 -4.35
CA GLY A 174 1.01 -21.07 -3.72
C GLY A 174 0.41 -22.25 -4.48
N LEU A 175 -0.41 -22.02 -5.51
CA LEU A 175 -1.02 -23.05 -6.36
C LEU A 175 -0.15 -23.44 -7.57
N ILE A 176 0.94 -22.71 -7.84
CA ILE A 176 1.84 -22.94 -8.97
C ILE A 176 3.23 -23.31 -8.43
N PRO A 177 3.81 -24.47 -8.79
CA PRO A 177 5.14 -24.85 -8.33
C PRO A 177 6.18 -23.78 -8.71
N ILE A 178 6.86 -23.23 -7.71
CA ILE A 178 7.92 -22.22 -7.86
C ILE A 178 9.17 -22.91 -8.42
N GLY A 179 9.16 -23.20 -9.71
CA GLY A 179 10.29 -23.76 -10.45
C GLY A 179 10.58 -23.05 -11.77
N SER A 180 9.83 -21.99 -12.11
CA SER A 180 9.93 -21.39 -13.46
C SER A 180 9.77 -19.87 -13.55
N TYR A 181 9.67 -19.13 -12.44
CA TYR A 181 9.57 -17.68 -12.50
C TYR A 181 10.50 -17.00 -11.49
N SER A 182 11.72 -16.71 -11.93
CA SER A 182 12.49 -15.58 -11.38
C SER A 182 11.76 -14.28 -11.76
N PRO A 183 11.61 -13.30 -10.85
CA PRO A 183 10.89 -12.06 -11.15
C PRO A 183 11.78 -11.16 -12.01
N LYS A 184 11.77 -11.42 -13.31
CA LYS A 184 11.98 -10.44 -14.37
C LYS A 184 10.88 -10.73 -15.38
N PHE A 185 9.76 -10.02 -15.26
CA PHE A 185 8.61 -10.08 -16.17
C PHE A 185 7.91 -11.45 -16.28
N GLY A 186 6.71 -11.62 -15.69
CA GLY A 186 6.03 -12.92 -15.85
C GLY A 186 4.64 -13.16 -15.25
N CYS A 187 3.97 -12.16 -14.67
CA CYS A 187 2.53 -12.22 -14.39
C CYS A 187 1.76 -11.01 -14.94
N GLY A 188 2.32 -10.31 -15.93
CA GLY A 188 1.71 -9.13 -16.56
C GLY A 188 0.47 -9.42 -17.43
N GLY A 189 -0.04 -10.65 -17.48
CA GLY A 189 -1.09 -11.04 -18.42
C GLY A 189 -2.48 -11.36 -17.85
N ILE A 190 -2.61 -11.66 -16.54
CA ILE A 190 -3.90 -12.19 -16.02
C ILE A 190 -4.41 -11.42 -14.81
N VAL A 191 -3.54 -10.90 -13.93
CA VAL A 191 -3.97 -10.00 -12.85
C VAL A 191 -2.79 -9.11 -12.44
N ASN A 192 -2.56 -8.02 -13.16
CA ASN A 192 -1.61 -6.99 -12.74
C ASN A 192 -2.46 -5.79 -12.27
N PHE A 193 -2.65 -5.67 -10.94
CA PHE A 193 -3.22 -4.47 -10.31
C PHE A 193 -2.12 -3.52 -9.81
N SER A 194 -0.84 -3.90 -9.91
CA SER A 194 0.26 -3.00 -9.56
C SER A 194 0.51 -2.04 -10.72
N SER A 195 0.38 -0.74 -10.46
CA SER A 195 0.77 0.35 -11.36
C SER A 195 2.30 0.37 -11.57
N GLU A 196 2.80 -0.54 -12.41
CA GLU A 196 4.22 -0.59 -12.85
C GLU A 196 4.64 0.63 -13.71
N HIS A 197 3.78 1.65 -13.87
CA HIS A 197 4.10 2.91 -14.54
C HIS A 197 3.95 4.06 -13.53
N GLN A 198 5.03 4.34 -12.79
CA GLN A 198 5.13 5.56 -12.00
C GLN A 198 5.19 6.77 -12.95
N MET A 199 4.04 7.40 -13.18
CA MET A 199 3.89 8.80 -13.63
C MET A 199 4.44 9.17 -15.03
N ASP A 200 3.64 8.96 -16.08
CA ASP A 200 3.74 9.69 -17.37
C ASP A 200 3.03 11.06 -17.37
N ARG A 201 2.54 11.56 -16.22
CA ARG A 201 1.65 12.73 -16.17
C ARG A 201 1.93 13.74 -15.05
N ILE A 202 3.19 14.13 -14.89
CA ILE A 202 3.54 15.39 -14.23
C ILE A 202 4.40 16.22 -15.19
N SER A 203 3.77 16.65 -16.29
CA SER A 203 4.28 17.68 -17.17
C SER A 203 3.10 18.49 -17.70
N GLU A 204 2.52 19.30 -16.82
CA GLU A 204 1.77 20.52 -17.15
C GLU A 204 1.67 21.40 -15.89
#